data_AF-A0A2A3EW08-F1
#
_entry.id   AF-A0A2A3EW08-F1
#
_cell.length_a   1.000
_cell.length_b   1.000
_cell.length_c   1.000
_cell.angle_alpha   90.00
_cell.angle_beta   90.00
_cell.angle_gamma   90.00
#
_symmetry.space_group_name_H-M   'P 1'
#
loop_
_entity.id
_entity.type
_entity.pdbx_description
1 polymer ?
#
loop_
_entity_poly.entity_id
_entity_poly.type
_entity_poly.pdbx_seq_one_letter_code
_entity_poly.pdbx_strand_id
1 'polypeptide(L)'
;MMWWNDGMGWGGWVLMVVVMVAFWGLVVAGVLALFRSMRTDRTAPFDPDSRAREILDERFARGEIDAGEYRLRRDELRARQ
;
A
#
# COMPACT_ATOMS: atom_id res chain seq x y z
N MET A 1 40.85 2.17 -39.02
CA MET A 1 40.19 1.61 -37.81
C MET A 1 40.26 2.63 -36.68
N MET A 2 39.55 3.75 -36.80
CA MET A 2 39.55 4.84 -35.82
C MET A 2 38.11 5.19 -35.41
N TRP A 3 37.39 4.22 -34.89
CA TRP A 3 35.97 4.33 -34.49
C TRP A 3 35.73 3.80 -33.07
N TRP A 4 36.76 3.83 -32.24
CA TRP A 4 36.75 3.17 -30.92
C TRP A 4 37.39 4.02 -29.82
N ASN A 5 37.53 5.34 -30.02
CA ASN A 5 38.13 6.19 -29.00
C ASN A 5 37.60 7.63 -28.97
N ASP A 6 36.35 7.86 -29.40
CA ASP A 6 35.65 9.07 -28.99
C ASP A 6 35.20 8.84 -27.55
N GLY A 7 36.12 9.18 -26.64
CA GLY A 7 35.98 9.06 -25.20
C GLY A 7 34.62 9.53 -24.74
N MET A 8 34.12 8.87 -23.70
CA MET A 8 32.85 9.11 -23.02
C MET A 8 32.61 10.61 -22.82
N GLY A 9 32.08 11.27 -23.87
CA GLY A 9 31.85 12.70 -23.85
C GLY A 9 30.76 13.00 -22.84
N TRP A 10 30.47 14.28 -22.64
CA TRP A 10 29.36 14.74 -21.81
C TRP A 10 28.07 13.90 -21.98
N GLY A 11 27.73 13.49 -23.21
CA GLY A 11 26.58 12.62 -23.50
C GLY A 11 26.68 11.22 -22.90
N GLY A 12 27.87 10.60 -22.89
CA GLY A 12 28.09 9.30 -22.25
C GLY A 12 27.98 9.40 -20.73
N TRP A 13 28.55 10.45 -20.12
CA TRP A 13 28.45 10.68 -18.67
C TRP A 13 26.99 10.93 -18.23
N VAL A 14 26.26 11.77 -18.97
CA VAL A 14 24.83 12.01 -18.73
C VAL A 14 24.02 10.71 -18.87
N LEU A 15 24.25 9.92 -19.92
CA LEU A 15 23.56 8.64 -20.11
C LEU A 15 23.82 7.69 -18.94
N MET A 16 25.07 7.61 -18.46
CA MET A 16 25.46 6.78 -17.31
C MET A 16 24.70 7.18 -16.04
N VAL A 17 24.64 8.48 -15.74
CA VAL A 17 23.91 9.01 -14.58
C VAL A 17 22.41 8.74 -14.70
N VAL A 18 21.82 8.97 -15.87
CA VAL A 18 20.39 8.73 -16.12
C VAL A 18 20.05 7.27 -15.90
N VAL A 19 20.83 6.33 -16.45
CA VAL A 19 20.61 4.89 -16.27
C VAL A 19 20.76 4.50 -14.81
N MET A 20 21.77 5.02 -14.10
CA MET A 20 21.98 4.76 -12.68
C MET A 20 20.78 5.24 -11.84
N VAL A 21 20.32 6.48 -12.07
CA VAL A 21 19.16 7.04 -11.37
C VAL A 21 17.89 6.28 -11.70
N ALA A 22 17.68 5.91 -12.96
CA ALA A 22 16.53 5.09 -13.38
C ALA A 22 16.54 3.72 -12.70
N PHE A 23 17.71 3.08 -12.60
CA PHE A 23 17.88 1.81 -11.88
C PHE A 23 17.50 1.96 -10.40
N TRP A 24 18.06 2.95 -9.70
CA TRP A 24 17.71 3.21 -8.30
C TRP A 24 16.24 3.58 -8.12
N GLY A 25 15.68 4.36 -9.04
CA GLY A 25 14.26 4.70 -9.06
C GLY A 25 13.37 3.45 -9.17
N LEU A 26 13.72 2.51 -10.06
CA LEU A 26 13.04 1.22 -10.19
C LEU A 26 13.19 0.36 -8.92
N VAL A 27 14.38 0.30 -8.33
CA VAL A 27 14.62 -0.43 -7.08
C VAL A 27 13.76 0.15 -5.96
N VAL A 28 13.77 1.47 -5.76
CA VAL A 28 12.93 2.15 -4.76
C VAL A 28 11.45 1.94 -5.05
N ALA A 29 11.00 2.07 -6.30
CA ALA A 29 9.63 1.82 -6.69
C ALA A 29 9.20 0.37 -6.41
N GLY A 30 10.08 -0.61 -6.66
CA GLY A 30 9.85 -2.02 -6.35
C GLY A 30 9.75 -2.27 -4.85
N VAL A 31 10.65 -1.69 -4.06
CA VAL A 31 10.61 -1.75 -2.59
C VAL A 31 9.33 -1.11 -2.05
N LEU A 32 8.97 0.09 -2.54
CA LEU A 32 7.73 0.77 -2.17
C LEU A 32 6.49 -0.03 -2.62
N ALA A 33 6.51 -0.67 -3.78
CA ALA A 33 5.42 -1.52 -4.25
C ALA A 33 5.25 -2.76 -3.36
N LEU A 34 6.35 -3.37 -2.92
CA LEU A 34 6.31 -4.50 -1.99
C LEU A 34 5.73 -4.08 -0.62
N PHE A 35 6.21 -2.97 -0.07
CA PHE A 35 5.65 -2.41 1.16
C PHE A 35 4.21 -1.93 1.00
N ARG A 36 3.86 -1.40 -0.17
CA ARG A 36 2.48 -1.00 -0.48
C ARG A 36 1.58 -2.21 -0.62
N SER A 37 2.04 -3.31 -1.20
CA SER A 37 1.28 -4.57 -1.23
C SER A 37 0.99 -5.08 0.18
N MET A 38 2.01 -5.12 1.05
CA MET A 38 1.84 -5.54 2.46
C MET A 38 0.97 -4.59 3.28
N ARG A 39 0.96 -3.29 2.94
CA ARG A 39 0.03 -2.33 3.56
C ARG A 39 -1.36 -2.39 2.95
N THR A 40 -1.52 -2.67 1.66
CA THR A 40 -2.81 -2.87 0.98
C THR A 40 -3.56 -4.07 1.57
N ASP A 41 -2.87 -5.06 2.15
CA ASP A 41 -3.54 -6.11 2.93
C ASP A 41 -4.16 -5.58 4.25
N ARG A 42 -3.74 -4.41 4.74
CA ARG A 42 -4.37 -3.70 5.88
C ARG A 42 -5.16 -2.45 5.49
N THR A 43 -4.92 -1.92 4.29
CA THR A 43 -5.78 -0.97 3.60
C THR A 43 -6.47 -1.70 2.46
N ALA A 44 -7.32 -2.66 2.83
CA ALA A 44 -8.62 -2.74 2.17
C ALA A 44 -9.15 -1.29 2.07
N PRO A 45 -9.86 -0.92 0.98
CA PRO A 45 -10.42 0.43 0.83
C PRO A 45 -11.03 0.83 2.16
N PHE A 46 -10.80 2.07 2.59
CA PHE A 46 -11.25 2.65 3.85
C PHE A 46 -12.76 2.44 4.00
N ASP A 47 -13.15 1.22 4.38
CA ASP A 47 -14.50 0.71 4.26
C ASP A 47 -15.15 1.16 5.56
N PRO A 48 -16.11 2.10 5.50
CA PRO A 48 -16.79 2.58 6.69
C PRO A 48 -17.31 1.43 7.56
N ASP A 49 -17.63 0.29 6.94
CA ASP A 49 -18.13 -0.92 7.59
C ASP A 49 -17.05 -1.67 8.39
N SER A 50 -15.77 -1.57 8.01
CA SER A 50 -14.66 -2.14 8.80
C SER A 50 -14.43 -1.34 10.09
N ARG A 51 -14.46 0.00 9.99
CA ARG A 51 -14.39 0.89 11.15
C ARG A 51 -15.63 0.77 12.03
N ALA A 52 -16.81 0.60 11.44
CA ALA A 52 -18.06 0.39 12.19
C ALA A 52 -18.01 -0.92 12.99
N ARG A 53 -17.45 -2.00 12.44
CA ARG A 53 -17.23 -3.27 13.13
C ARG A 53 -16.24 -3.16 14.27
N GLU A 54 -15.10 -2.49 14.06
CA GLU A 54 -14.07 -2.28 15.09
C GLU A 54 -14.61 -1.49 16.30
N ILE A 55 -15.43 -0.46 16.04
CA ILE A 55 -16.11 0.32 17.11
C ILE A 55 -17.14 -0.54 17.85
N LEU A 56 -17.85 -1.43 17.15
CA LEU A 56 -18.82 -2.34 17.77
C LEU A 56 -18.12 -3.35 18.70
N ASP A 57 -17.00 -3.92 18.26
CA ASP A 57 -16.21 -4.87 19.02
C ASP A 57 -15.59 -4.22 20.27
N GLU A 58 -15.11 -2.98 20.16
CA GLU A 58 -14.56 -2.24 21.29
C GLU A 58 -15.64 -1.92 22.34
N ARG A 59 -16.86 -1.55 21.92
CA ARG A 59 -17.98 -1.28 22.83
C ARG A 59 -18.57 -2.54 23.47
N PHE A 60 -18.57 -3.66 22.74
CA PHE A 60 -18.93 -4.96 23.29
C PHE A 60 -17.92 -5.42 24.34
N ALA A 61 -16.61 -5.28 24.08
CA ALA A 61 -15.55 -5.60 25.05
C ALA A 61 -15.60 -4.70 26.29
N ARG A 62 -16.05 -3.45 26.13
CA ARG A 62 -16.29 -2.51 27.23
C ARG A 62 -17.60 -2.80 27.99
N GLY A 63 -18.43 -3.72 27.50
CA GLY A 63 -19.72 -4.09 28.09
C GLY A 63 -20.82 -3.03 27.92
N GLU A 64 -20.62 -2.04 27.05
CA GLU A 64 -21.60 -0.99 26.77
C GLU A 64 -22.76 -1.49 25.89
N ILE A 65 -22.58 -2.63 25.22
CA ILE A 65 -23.56 -3.24 24.31
C ILE A 65 -23.73 -4.72 24.69
N ASP A 66 -24.98 -5.17 24.80
CA ASP A 66 -25.31 -6.56 25.12
C ASP A 66 -25.11 -7.50 23.91
N ALA A 67 -24.84 -8.79 24.17
CA ALA A 67 -24.60 -9.81 23.14
C ALA A 67 -25.80 -10.03 22.20
N GLY A 68 -27.03 -9.69 22.62
CA GLY A 68 -28.20 -9.68 21.74
C GLY A 68 -28.16 -8.56 20.70
N GLU A 69 -27.83 -7.35 21.14
CA GLU A 69 -27.78 -6.16 20.28
C GLU A 69 -26.59 -6.18 19.32
N TYR A 70 -25.44 -6.69 19.78
CA TYR A 70 -24.27 -6.92 18.92
C TYR A 70 -24.58 -7.82 17.73
N ARG A 71 -25.34 -8.90 17.95
CA ARG A 71 -25.73 -9.85 16.88
C ARG A 71 -26.67 -9.20 15.86
N LEU A 72 -27.68 -8.47 16.32
CA LEU A 72 -28.64 -7.80 15.44
C LEU A 72 -27.97 -6.79 14.50
N ARG A 73 -27.10 -5.93 15.04
CA ARG A 73 -26.38 -4.90 14.26
C ARG A 73 -25.35 -5.50 13.31
N ARG A 74 -24.70 -6.60 13.71
CA ARG A 74 -23.76 -7.33 12.85
C ARG A 74 -24.46 -7.99 11.66
N ASP A 75 -25.64 -8.56 11.88
CA ASP A 75 -26.42 -9.19 10.81
C ASP A 75 -26.99 -8.14 9.84
N GLU A 76 -27.38 -6.97 10.35
CA GLU A 76 -27.81 -5.84 9.51
C GLU A 76 -26.67 -5.28 8.64
N LEU A 77 -25.47 -5.12 9.20
CA LEU A 77 -24.28 -4.72 8.43
C LEU A 77 -23.91 -5.74 7.36
N ARG A 78 -24.07 -7.03 7.64
CA ARG A 78 -23.81 -8.10 6.67
C ARG A 78 -24.84 -8.16 5.54
N ALA A 79 -26.09 -7.77 5.81
CA ALA A 79 -27.16 -7.73 4.82
C ALA A 79 -27.08 -6.53 3.85
N ARG A 80 -26.26 -5.52 4.16
CA ARG A 80 -26.04 -4.32 3.32
C ARG A 80 -24.83 -4.44 2.39
N GLN A 81 -24.09 -5.54 2.48
CA GLN A 81 -22.96 -5.91 1.61
C GLN A 81 -23.42 -6.83 0.48
#